data_AF-A0A9D5UI26-F1
#
_entry.id   AF-A0A9D5UI26-F1
#
_cell.length_a   1.000
_cell.length_b   1.000
_cell.length_c   1.000
_cell.angle_alpha   90.00
_cell.angle_beta   90.00
_cell.angle_gamma   90.00
#
_symmetry.space_group_name_H-M   'P 1'
#
loop_
_entity.id
_entity.type
_entity.pdbx_description
1 polymer ?
#
loop_
_entity_poly.entity_id
_entity_poly.type
_entity_poly.pdbx_seq_one_letter_code
_entity_poly.pdbx_strand_id
1 'polypeptide(L)'
;MANCIIHQCEFMPSESCQIEGFQPQTDSEIDWKLVIYREATEEDLEESNYLEEEGDLLWQATLKLTFCPYCGKQLANMLQSTKYPEFSYEDFRSW
;
A
#
# COMPACT_ATOMS: atom_id res chain seq x y z
N MET A 1 -13.60 2.48 -15.60
CA MET A 1 -13.01 2.63 -14.25
C MET A 1 -11.73 1.81 -14.25
N ALA A 2 -10.64 2.30 -13.68
CA ALA A 2 -9.43 1.48 -13.54
C ALA A 2 -9.72 0.31 -12.58
N ASN A 3 -9.11 -0.84 -12.82
CA ASN A 3 -9.33 -2.01 -11.98
C ASN A 3 -8.26 -2.04 -10.88
N CYS A 4 -8.70 -2.04 -9.62
CA CYS A 4 -7.85 -2.33 -8.47
C CYS A 4 -7.91 -3.83 -8.17
N ILE A 5 -6.75 -4.48 -8.08
CA ILE A 5 -6.58 -5.92 -7.87
C ILE A 5 -5.80 -6.10 -6.58
N ILE A 6 -6.32 -6.91 -5.65
CA ILE A 6 -5.63 -7.18 -4.38
C ILE A 6 -4.92 -8.52 -4.44
N HIS A 7 -3.64 -8.54 -4.07
CA HIS A 7 -2.90 -9.79 -3.90
C HIS A 7 -3.20 -10.39 -2.53
N GLN A 8 -3.93 -11.51 -2.53
CA GLN A 8 -4.17 -12.31 -1.34
C GLN A 8 -2.94 -13.14 -1.00
N CYS A 9 -2.33 -12.90 0.18
CA CYS A 9 -1.14 -13.58 0.65
C CYS A 9 -1.32 -14.05 2.10
N GLU A 10 -1.24 -15.36 2.34
CA GLU A 10 -1.42 -15.95 3.68
C GLU A 10 -0.28 -15.64 4.65
N PHE A 11 0.89 -15.25 4.13
CA PHE A 11 2.08 -14.92 4.94
C PHE A 11 2.20 -13.42 5.25
N MET A 12 1.30 -12.58 4.72
CA MET A 12 1.32 -11.14 4.91
C MET A 12 0.49 -10.76 6.15
N PRO A 13 0.98 -9.86 7.03
CA PRO A 13 0.17 -9.33 8.12
C PRO A 13 -0.96 -8.47 7.54
N SER A 14 -2.21 -8.87 7.78
CA SER A 14 -3.39 -8.22 7.19
C SER A 14 -3.83 -6.93 7.88
N GLU A 15 -3.30 -6.63 9.06
CA GLU A 15 -3.75 -5.51 9.89
C GLU A 15 -3.08 -4.17 9.53
N SER A 16 -1.94 -4.19 8.83
CA SER A 16 -1.12 -2.98 8.59
C SER A 16 -0.42 -2.98 7.23
N CYS A 17 -0.73 -3.95 6.38
CA CYS A 17 -0.11 -4.10 5.07
C CYS A 17 -1.10 -4.64 4.04
N GLN A 18 -1.01 -4.13 2.81
CA GLN A 18 -1.76 -4.63 1.67
C GLN A 18 -0.89 -4.57 0.41
N ILE A 19 -1.11 -5.52 -0.52
CA ILE A 19 -0.48 -5.47 -1.84
C ILE A 19 -1.57 -5.26 -2.89
N GLU A 20 -1.44 -4.15 -3.62
CA GLU A 20 -2.43 -3.66 -4.57
C GLU A 20 -1.83 -3.56 -5.97
N GLY A 21 -2.62 -3.91 -6.97
CA GLY A 21 -2.30 -3.81 -8.38
C GLY A 21 -3.27 -2.86 -9.06
N PHE A 22 -2.74 -1.82 -9.70
CA PHE A 22 -3.54 -0.86 -10.46
C PHE A 22 -3.36 -1.10 -11.96
N GLN A 23 -4.45 -1.38 -12.68
CA GLN A 23 -4.43 -1.53 -14.13
C GLN A 23 -5.11 -0.32 -14.82
N PRO A 24 -4.34 0.55 -15.49
CA PRO A 24 -4.90 1.61 -16.34
C PRO A 24 -5.68 1.01 -17.51
N GLN A 25 -6.75 1.65 -17.99
CA GLN A 25 -7.50 1.15 -19.17
C GLN A 25 -6.70 1.20 -20.47
N THR A 26 -5.67 2.04 -20.53
CA THR A 26 -4.83 2.27 -21.72
C THR A 26 -3.61 1.37 -21.77
N ASP A 27 -3.36 0.61 -20.70
CA ASP A 27 -2.18 -0.23 -20.57
C ASP A 27 -2.60 -1.64 -20.15
N SER A 28 -1.98 -2.65 -20.75
CA SER A 28 -2.17 -4.04 -20.31
C SER A 28 -1.45 -4.33 -19.00
N GLU A 29 -0.55 -3.45 -18.58
CA GLU A 29 0.32 -3.64 -17.44
C GLU A 29 -0.31 -3.23 -16.10
N ILE A 30 -0.06 -4.04 -15.06
CA ILE A 30 -0.51 -3.79 -13.69
C ILE A 30 0.66 -3.22 -12.89
N ASP A 31 0.46 -2.03 -12.31
CA ASP A 31 1.41 -1.41 -11.39
C ASP A 31 1.15 -1.93 -9.98
N TRP A 32 2.05 -2.76 -9.48
CA TRP A 32 1.92 -3.42 -8.17
C TRP A 32 2.68 -2.66 -7.09
N LYS A 33 2.04 -2.52 -5.93
CA LYS A 33 2.58 -1.79 -4.78
C LYS A 33 2.28 -2.53 -3.49
N LEU A 34 3.24 -2.52 -2.56
CA LEU A 34 3.01 -2.78 -1.15
C LEU A 34 2.67 -1.46 -0.47
N VAL A 35 1.54 -1.43 0.20
CA VAL A 35 1.11 -0.34 1.08
C VAL A 35 1.29 -0.84 2.51
N ILE A 36 2.09 -0.11 3.29
CA ILE A 36 2.26 -0.32 4.73
C ILE A 36 1.66 0.89 5.41
N TYR A 37 0.81 0.70 6.38
CA TYR A 37 0.07 1.81 6.98
C TYR A 37 -0.16 1.61 8.48
N ARG A 38 -0.56 2.69 9.14
CA ARG A 38 -1.08 2.66 10.49
C ARG A 38 -2.36 3.47 10.54
N GLU A 39 -3.38 2.87 11.12
CA GLU A 39 -4.67 3.51 11.40
C GLU A 39 -4.71 4.06 12.83
N ALA A 40 -5.56 5.07 13.03
CA ALA A 40 -5.81 5.69 14.32
C ALA A 40 -6.56 4.73 15.24
N THR A 41 -6.13 4.66 16.50
CA THR A 41 -6.83 3.99 17.59
C THR A 41 -7.59 4.99 18.46
N GLU A 42 -8.46 4.51 19.37
CA GLU A 42 -9.11 5.37 20.38
C GLU A 42 -8.08 6.22 21.15
N GLU A 43 -6.95 5.63 21.54
CA GLU A 43 -5.88 6.33 22.26
C GLU A 43 -5.27 7.46 21.42
N ASP A 44 -5.09 7.26 20.11
CA ASP A 44 -4.57 8.30 19.22
C ASP A 44 -5.56 9.49 19.09
N LEU A 45 -6.87 9.24 19.14
CA LEU A 45 -7.91 10.29 19.10
C LEU A 45 -7.92 11.14 20.38
N GLU A 46 -7.68 10.53 21.55
CA GLU A 46 -7.60 11.26 22.81
C GLU A 46 -6.40 12.23 22.84
N GLU A 47 -5.32 11.90 22.14
CA GLU A 47 -4.08 12.69 22.10
C GLU A 47 -4.03 13.70 20.94
N SER A 48 -4.92 13.60 19.93
CA SER A 48 -4.87 14.42 18.72
C SER A 48 -6.19 15.11 18.39
N ASN A 49 -6.16 16.44 18.22
CA ASN A 49 -7.31 17.21 17.75
C ASN A 49 -7.51 17.17 16.21
N TYR A 50 -6.67 16.44 15.48
CA TYR A 50 -6.71 16.37 14.01
C TYR A 50 -7.30 15.06 13.49
N LEU A 51 -7.42 14.05 14.35
CA LEU A 51 -7.99 12.76 14.00
C LEU A 51 -9.47 12.79 14.35
N GLU A 52 -10.32 12.29 13.46
CA GLU A 52 -11.76 12.38 13.60
C GLU A 52 -12.36 11.03 14.04
N GLU A 53 -11.85 9.93 13.48
CA GLU A 53 -12.40 8.59 13.68
C GLU A 53 -11.32 7.51 13.84
N GLU A 54 -11.66 6.41 14.55
CA GLU A 54 -10.85 5.20 14.53
C GLU A 54 -10.81 4.63 13.11
N GLY A 55 -9.64 4.14 12.69
CA GLY A 55 -9.44 3.71 11.31
C GLY A 55 -8.89 4.80 10.39
N ASP A 56 -8.84 6.07 10.83
CA ASP A 56 -8.20 7.14 10.06
C ASP A 56 -6.73 6.80 9.79
N LEU A 57 -6.28 6.95 8.54
CA LEU A 57 -4.87 6.74 8.21
C LEU A 57 -4.00 7.78 8.91
N LEU A 58 -3.12 7.35 9.79
CA LEU A 58 -2.11 8.21 10.41
C LEU A 58 -0.96 8.48 9.44
N TRP A 59 -0.48 7.42 8.81
CA TRP A 59 0.58 7.49 7.81
C TRP A 59 0.52 6.24 6.93
N GLN A 60 1.10 6.35 5.74
CA GLN A 60 1.35 5.21 4.89
C GLN A 60 2.69 5.32 4.17
N ALA A 61 3.29 4.17 3.90
CA ALA A 61 4.44 4.02 3.02
C ALA A 61 4.04 3.10 1.86
N THR A 62 4.32 3.51 0.63
CA THR A 62 4.07 2.71 -0.56
C THR A 62 5.38 2.33 -1.22
N LEU A 63 5.52 1.07 -1.63
CA LEU A 63 6.69 0.56 -2.34
C LEU A 63 6.26 -0.19 -3.59
N LYS A 64 6.81 0.15 -4.75
CA LYS A 64 6.54 -0.60 -5.98
C LYS A 64 7.20 -1.98 -5.96
N LEU A 65 6.48 -2.99 -6.39
CA LEU A 65 6.90 -4.39 -6.31
C LEU A 65 6.84 -5.09 -7.67
N THR A 66 7.78 -6.01 -7.88
CA THR A 66 7.70 -7.04 -8.93
C THR A 66 7.36 -8.42 -8.37
N PHE A 67 7.70 -8.67 -7.10
CA PHE A 67 7.41 -9.90 -6.36
C PHE A 67 6.78 -9.56 -5.02
N CYS A 68 5.89 -10.44 -4.54
CA CYS A 68 5.39 -10.39 -3.18
C CYS A 68 6.54 -10.75 -2.20
N PRO A 69 6.90 -9.88 -1.25
CA PRO A 69 8.00 -10.14 -0.31
C PRO A 69 7.67 -11.24 0.71
N TYR A 70 6.40 -11.61 0.86
CA TYR A 70 5.94 -12.59 1.85
C TYR A 70 5.88 -14.01 1.28
N CYS A 71 5.26 -14.22 0.11
CA CYS A 71 5.13 -15.54 -0.51
C CYS A 71 6.10 -15.78 -1.68
N GLY A 72 6.84 -14.77 -2.12
CA GLY A 72 7.75 -14.85 -3.27
C GLY A 72 7.06 -14.92 -4.64
N LYS A 73 5.72 -14.82 -4.72
CA LYS A 73 4.99 -14.85 -5.99
C LYS A 73 5.37 -13.64 -6.84
N GLN A 74 5.66 -13.88 -8.12
CA GLN A 74 5.83 -12.82 -9.11
C GLN A 74 4.49 -12.15 -9.41
N LEU A 75 4.44 -10.82 -9.31
CA LEU A 75 3.24 -10.00 -9.50
C LEU A 75 3.29 -9.23 -10.83
N ALA A 76 4.44 -8.64 -11.15
CA ALA A 76 4.64 -7.87 -12.38
C ALA A 76 5.54 -8.61 -13.38
N ASN A 77 5.45 -8.24 -14.66
CA ASN A 77 6.40 -8.69 -15.66
C ASN A 77 7.75 -8.01 -15.45
N MET A 78 8.85 -8.78 -15.58
CA MET A 78 10.23 -8.32 -15.33
C MET A 78 10.69 -7.13 -16.19
N LEU A 79 9.93 -6.79 -17.24
CA LEU A 79 10.18 -5.64 -18.12
C LEU A 79 9.99 -4.29 -17.39
N GLN A 80 9.32 -4.27 -16.24
CA GLN A 80 9.02 -3.06 -15.45
C GLN A 80 10.06 -2.71 -14.38
N SER A 81 11.19 -3.42 -14.34
CA SER A 81 12.25 -3.13 -13.37
C SER A 81 12.79 -1.71 -13.59
N THR A 82 12.34 -0.75 -12.79
CA THR A 82 12.98 0.56 -12.71
C THR A 82 14.39 0.40 -12.12
N LYS A 83 15.30 1.29 -12.48
CA LYS A 83 16.70 1.24 -12.02
C LYS A 83 16.82 1.41 -10.50
N TYR A 84 15.81 2.00 -9.86
CA TYR A 84 15.78 2.31 -8.44
C TYR A 84 14.41 1.95 -7.86
N PRO A 85 14.34 1.52 -6.58
CA PRO A 85 13.08 1.28 -5.92
C PRO A 85 12.25 2.57 -5.87
N GLU A 86 11.01 2.50 -6.35
CA GLU A 86 10.05 3.59 -6.24
C GLU A 86 9.29 3.43 -4.92
N PHE A 87 9.40 4.43 -4.04
CA PHE A 87 8.68 4.47 -2.78
C PHE A 87 8.14 5.87 -2.49
N SER A 88 7.06 5.93 -1.71
CA SER A 88 6.53 7.17 -1.13
C SER A 88 6.20 6.96 0.34
N TYR A 89 6.23 8.05 1.11
CA TYR A 89 5.75 8.08 2.49
C TYR A 89 4.87 9.33 2.64
N GLU A 90 3.69 9.14 3.21
CA GLU A 90 2.71 10.17 3.44
C GLU A 90 2.33 10.16 4.92
N ASP A 91 2.38 11.33 5.55
CA ASP A 91 2.07 11.52 6.96
C ASP A 91 0.84 12.42 7.06
N PHE A 92 -0.23 11.90 7.64
CA PHE A 92 -1.51 12.59 7.74
C PHE A 92 -1.74 13.18 9.14
N ARG A 93 -0.80 13.00 10.08
CA ARG A 93 -0.92 13.47 11.47
C ARG A 93 -0.78 14.98 11.62
N SER A 94 -0.34 15.69 10.59
CA SER A 94 -0.17 17.14 10.62
C SER A 94 -0.48 17.73 9.25
N TRP A 95 -1.42 18.67 9.20
CA TRP A 95 -1.74 19.48 8.00
C TRP A 95 -1.04 20.83 8.04
#